data_AF-A0A2N2NBK0-F1
#
_entry.id   AF-A0A2N2NBK0-F1
#
_cell.length_a   1.000
_cell.length_b   1.000
_cell.length_c   1.000
_cell.angle_alpha   90.00
_cell.angle_beta   90.00
_cell.angle_gamma   90.00
#
_symmetry.space_group_name_H-M   'P 1'
#
loop_
_entity.id
_entity.type
_entity.pdbx_description
1 polymer ?
#
loop_
_entity_poly.entity_id
_entity_poly.type
_entity_poly.pdbx_seq_one_letter_code
_entity_poly.pdbx_strand_id
1 'polypeptide(L)' 'MQKRGRPPGEEKIIQYHIHLRLREKSDADIIEFFETIPSGFLVTRVKNALRAGGIEKVIGISEAVEDDSFADDLQSLTF' A
#
# COMPACT_ATOMS: atom_id res chain seq x y z
N MET A 1 33.96 3.13 7.88
CA MET A 1 32.81 2.95 6.96
C MET A 1 31.59 3.59 7.60
N GLN A 2 31.19 4.78 7.17
CA GLN A 2 30.02 5.48 7.71
C GLN A 2 28.74 4.85 7.13
N LYS A 3 27.89 4.31 8.00
CA LYS A 3 26.55 3.85 7.61
C LYS A 3 25.75 5.07 7.13
N ARG A 4 25.52 5.16 5.81
CA ARG A 4 24.57 6.10 5.20
C ARG A 4 23.15 5.67 5.59
N GLY A 5 22.77 5.91 6.84
CA GLY A 5 21.37 5.91 7.25
C GLY A 5 20.81 7.30 6.99
N ARG A 6 19.63 7.39 6.35
CA ARG A 6 18.84 8.63 6.31
C ARG A 6 18.67 9.11 7.76
N PRO A 7 19.00 10.38 8.10
CA PRO A 7 18.70 10.91 9.42
C PRO A 7 17.19 10.76 9.66
N PRO A 8 16.73 10.31 10.85
CA PRO A 8 15.31 10.30 11.15
C PRO A 8 14.84 11.76 11.09
N GLY A 9 14.12 12.10 10.02
CA GLY A 9 13.45 13.39 9.94
C GLY A 9 12.41 13.47 11.04
N GLU A 10 12.19 14.66 11.60
CA GLU A 10 11.09 14.88 12.53
C GLU A 10 9.77 14.66 11.78
N GLU A 11 9.20 13.47 11.91
CA GLU A 11 7.91 13.14 11.31
C GLU A 11 6.78 13.52 12.28
N LYS A 12 5.97 14.50 11.85
CA LYS A 12 4.74 14.85 12.54
C LYS A 12 3.70 13.75 12.28
N ILE A 13 3.33 13.01 13.32
CA ILE A 13 2.28 11.99 13.24
C ILE A 13 0.91 12.69 13.24
N ILE A 14 0.09 12.40 12.23
CA ILE A 14 -1.31 12.81 12.15
C ILE A 14 -2.17 11.57 12.11
N GLN A 15 -3.18 11.50 12.99
CA GLN A 15 -4.09 10.37 13.09
C GLN A 15 -5.49 10.78 12.65
N TYR A 16 -6.09 9.96 11.79
CA TYR A 16 -7.48 10.09 11.35
C TYR A 16 -8.27 8.87 11.84
N HIS A 17 -9.48 9.12 12.35
CA HIS A 17 -10.43 8.08 12.76
C HIS A 17 -11.60 8.12 11.78
N ILE A 18 -11.85 7.01 11.10
CA ILE A 18 -12.88 6.92 10.05
C ILE A 18 -13.86 5.84 10.47
N HIS A 19 -15.14 6.20 10.52
CA HIS A 19 -16.23 5.26 10.76
C HIS A 19 -16.95 5.02 9.44
N LEU A 20 -16.91 3.78 8.95
CA LEU A 20 -17.58 3.38 7.71
C LEU A 20 -18.82 2.54 8.02
N ARG A 21 -19.92 2.86 7.35
CA ARG A 21 -21.13 2.01 7.31
C ARG A 21 -21.33 1.58 5.87
N LEU A 22 -21.15 0.30 5.62
CA LEU A 22 -21.22 -0.29 4.29
C LEU A 22 -22.56 -1.02 4.13
N ARG A 23 -23.10 -1.00 2.90
CA ARG A 23 -24.30 -1.74 2.52
C ARG A 23 -23.86 -2.96 1.74
N GLU A 24 -24.23 -4.14 2.23
CA GLU A 24 -23.78 -5.45 1.71
C GLU A 24 -23.83 -5.60 0.18
N LYS A 25 -24.87 -5.05 -0.48
CA LYS A 25 -25.04 -5.20 -1.94
C LYS A 25 -24.34 -4.11 -2.76
N SER A 26 -24.29 -2.89 -2.25
CA SER A 26 -23.76 -1.75 -3.01
C SER A 26 -22.26 -1.59 -2.82
N ASP A 27 -21.75 -2.02 -1.68
CA ASP A 27 -20.36 -1.87 -1.25
C ASP A 27 -19.70 -3.26 -1.07
N ALA A 28 -20.17 -4.25 -1.83
CA ALA A 28 -19.74 -5.64 -1.71
C ALA A 28 -18.22 -5.80 -1.95
N ASP A 29 -17.68 -5.05 -2.90
CA ASP A 29 -16.26 -4.99 -3.24
C ASP A 29 -15.42 -4.41 -2.08
N ILE A 30 -15.92 -3.37 -1.41
CA ILE A 30 -15.27 -2.78 -0.24
C ILE A 30 -15.28 -3.77 0.93
N ILE A 31 -16.39 -4.46 1.14
CA ILE A 31 -16.52 -5.47 2.20
C ILE A 31 -15.56 -6.63 1.93
N GLU A 32 -15.57 -7.19 0.71
CA GLU A 32 -14.65 -8.26 0.29
C GLU A 32 -13.18 -7.85 0.47
N PHE A 33 -12.84 -6.60 0.14
CA PHE A 33 -11.50 -6.06 0.40
C PHE A 33 -11.14 -6.12 1.89
N PHE A 34 -12.03 -5.74 2.81
CA PHE A 34 -11.72 -5.81 4.24
C PHE A 34 -11.63 -7.25 4.76
N GLU A 35 -12.48 -8.14 4.27
CA GLU A 35 -12.51 -9.56 4.68
C GLU A 35 -11.27 -10.34 4.22
N THR A 36 -10.68 -9.97 3.09
CA THR A 36 -9.48 -10.63 2.54
C THR A 36 -8.18 -10.22 3.24
N ILE A 37 -8.19 -9.20 4.09
CA ILE A 37 -6.97 -8.72 4.75
C ILE A 37 -6.67 -9.55 6.01
N PRO A 38 -5.48 -10.16 6.11
CA PRO A 38 -5.08 -10.87 7.31
C PRO A 38 -5.02 -9.95 8.54
N SER A 39 -5.35 -10.50 9.71
CA SER A 39 -5.29 -9.78 10.99
C SER A 39 -3.91 -9.15 11.19
N GLY A 40 -3.87 -7.85 11.49
CA GLY A 40 -2.63 -7.07 11.67
C GLY A 40 -2.15 -6.30 10.44
N PHE A 41 -2.65 -6.61 9.24
CA PHE A 41 -2.25 -5.90 8.00
C PHE A 41 -3.27 -4.87 7.51
N LEU A 42 -4.41 -4.73 8.21
CA LEU A 42 -5.53 -3.87 7.81
C LEU A 42 -5.10 -2.43 7.57
N VAL A 43 -4.38 -1.82 8.52
CA VAL A 43 -3.93 -0.42 8.40
C VAL A 43 -2.98 -0.23 7.22
N THR A 44 -2.08 -1.17 6.98
CA THR A 44 -1.11 -1.10 5.87
C THR A 44 -1.81 -1.22 4.52
N ARG A 45 -2.74 -2.17 4.37
CA ARG A 45 -3.51 -2.37 3.14
C ARG A 45 -4.40 -1.18 2.83
N VAL A 46 -5.09 -0.63 3.83
CA VAL A 46 -5.90 0.60 3.68
C VAL A 46 -5.04 1.78 3.28
N LYS A 47 -3.87 1.98 3.91
CA LYS A 47 -2.93 3.06 3.52
C LYS A 47 -2.48 2.92 2.07
N ASN A 48 -2.20 1.71 1.61
CA ASN A 48 -1.77 1.48 0.23
C ASN A 48 -2.90 1.73 -0.77
N ALA A 49 -4.12 1.29 -0.49
CA ALA A 49 -5.30 1.59 -1.32
C ALA A 49 -5.54 3.10 -1.44
N LEU A 50 -5.45 3.84 -0.32
CA LEU A 50 -5.57 5.30 -0.33
C LEU A 50 -4.47 5.99 -1.15
N ARG A 51 -3.22 5.49 -1.10
CA ARG A 51 -2.10 6.01 -1.90
C ARG A 51 -2.26 5.73 -3.38
N ALA A 52 -2.78 4.55 -3.74
CA ALA A 52 -3.07 4.17 -5.12
C ALA A 52 -4.28 4.94 -5.70
N GLY A 53 -5.10 5.56 -4.84
CA GLY A 53 -6.28 6.31 -5.26
C GLY A 53 -7.53 5.44 -5.46
N GLY A 54 -7.54 4.21 -4.95
CA GLY A 54 -8.66 3.28 -5.13
C GLY A 54 -8.44 1.92 -4.46
N ILE A 55 -9.50 1.12 -4.40
CA ILE A 55 -9.45 -0.28 -3.98
C ILE A 55 -9.49 -1.12 -5.26
N GLU A 56 -8.33 -1.59 -5.70
CA GLU A 56 -8.29 -2.55 -6.80
C GLU A 56 -8.72 -3.92 -6.28
N LYS A 57 -9.62 -4.58 -7.03
CA LYS A 57 -10.04 -5.95 -6.74
C LYS A 57 -8.81 -6.84 -6.86
N VAL A 58 -8.26 -7.28 -5.74
CA VAL A 58 -7.09 -8.18 -5.72
C VAL A 58 -7.55 -9.54 -6.20
N ILE A 59 -7.57 -9.73 -7.51
CA ILE A 59 -7.79 -11.03 -8.15
C ILE A 59 -6.49 -11.82 -7.99
N GLY A 60 -6.39 -12.58 -6.91
CA GLY A 60 -5.30 -13.53 -6.69
C GLY A 60 -3.99 -12.88 -6.27
N ILE A 61 -3.51 -13.27 -5.09
CA ILE A 61 -2.10 -13.11 -4.75
C ILE A 61 -1.35 -14.13 -5.62
N SER A 62 -0.87 -13.70 -6.79
CA SER A 62 0.33 -14.33 -7.36
C SER A 62 1.53 -13.69 -6.68
N GLU A 63 2.49 -14.55 -6.35
CA GLU A 63 3.66 -14.33 -5.51
C GLU A 63 4.46 -13.06 -5.83
N ALA A 64 5.10 -12.53 -4.78
CA ALA A 64 6.28 -11.67 -4.81
C ALA A 64 6.40 -10.69 -6.00
N VAL A 65 5.91 -9.46 -5.80
CA VAL A 65 6.43 -8.34 -6.58
C VAL A 65 7.74 -7.88 -5.91
N GLU A 66 8.82 -8.62 -6.15
CA GLU A 66 10.15 -8.01 -6.18
C GLU A 66 10.18 -7.15 -7.45
N ASP A 67 9.92 -5.85 -7.29
CA ASP A 67 9.99 -4.91 -8.39
C ASP A 67 11.45 -4.53 -8.65
N ASP A 68 12.18 -5.42 -9.32
CA ASP A 68 13.51 -5.15 -9.89
C ASP A 68 13.45 -4.18 -11.09
N SER A 69 12.26 -3.68 -11.46
CA SER A 69 12.07 -2.79 -12.62
C SER A 69 12.65 -1.38 -12.44
N PHE A 70 13.18 -1.02 -11.26
CA PHE A 70 13.85 0.27 -11.06
C PHE A 70 15.34 0.27 -11.48
N ALA A 71 15.92 -0.90 -11.77
CA ALA A 71 17.34 -1.01 -12.10
C ALA A 71 17.65 -0.77 -13.60
N ASP A 72 16.70 -1.00 -14.51
CA ASP A 72 16.93 -0.87 -15.95
C ASP A 72 16.77 0.57 -16.48
N ASP A 73 16.02 1.43 -15.80
CA ASP A 73 15.80 2.82 -16.23
C ASP A 73 16.99 3.77 -15.94
N LEU A 74 18.01 3.32 -15.21
CA LEU A 74 19.20 4.12 -14.88
C LEU A 74 20.39 3.87 -15.81
N GLN A 75 20.36 2.84 -16.65
CA GLN A 75 21.42 2.58 -17.63
C GLN A 75 21.21 3.33 -18.95
N SER A 76 20.00 3.83 -19.23
CA SER A 76 19.68 4.56 -20.46
C SER A 76 20.02 6.07 -20.43
N LEU A 77 20.43 6.60 -19.27
CA LEU A 77 20.77 8.03 -19.06
C LEU A 77 22.28 8.33 -19.02
N THR A 78 23.12 7.36 -19.38
CA THR A 78 24.56 7.56 -19.57
C THR A 78 24.96 7.32 -21.00
N PHE A 79 24.75 8.33 -21.84
CA PHE A 79 25.58 8.63 -23.01
C PHE A 79 25.78 10.14 -23.10
#